data_AF-A0A0Q7X621-F1
#
_entry.id   AF-A0A0Q7X621-F1
#
_cell.length_a   1.000
_cell.length_b   1.000
_cell.length_c   1.000
_cell.angle_alpha   90.00
_cell.angle_beta   90.00
_cell.angle_gamma   90.00
#
_symmetry.space_group_name_H-M   'P 1'
#
loop_
_entity.id
_entity.type
_entity.pdbx_description
1 polymer ?
#
loop_
_entity_poly.entity_id
_entity_poly.type
_entity_poly.pdbx_seq_one_letter_code
_entity_poly.pdbx_strand_id
1 'polypeptide(L)'
;MQSSLATLFEQAIGEVAALMSTAFEQASVIDSAHDLDSDGLRNGDTFVGEFLAHSEAGLAFDHLRYMIAEANLSISDECRSWLRSISLELGLASDDATA
;
A
#
# COMPACT_ATOMS: atom_id res chain seq x y z
N MET A 1 11.23 20.24 4.44
CA MET A 1 11.18 19.34 5.61
C MET A 1 11.16 17.95 5.02
N GLN A 2 12.21 17.13 5.23
CA GLN A 2 12.19 15.75 4.75
C GLN A 2 11.26 14.97 5.68
N SER A 3 10.18 14.41 5.15
CA SER A 3 9.31 13.50 5.91
C SER A 3 10.09 12.23 6.21
N SER A 4 9.95 11.68 7.43
CA SER A 4 10.59 10.42 7.78
C SER A 4 9.99 9.26 6.99
N LEU A 5 10.73 8.16 6.81
CA LEU A 5 10.24 6.95 6.17
C LEU A 5 8.93 6.46 6.80
N ALA A 6 8.84 6.46 8.13
CA ALA A 6 7.63 6.11 8.87
C ALA A 6 6.44 7.02 8.52
N THR A 7 6.67 8.34 8.46
CA THR A 7 5.64 9.30 8.06
C THR A 7 5.14 9.05 6.64
N LEU A 8 6.03 8.72 5.70
CA LEU A 8 5.64 8.41 4.33
C LEU A 8 4.75 7.16 4.28
N PHE A 9 5.08 6.13 5.06
CA PHE A 9 4.25 4.93 5.18
C PHE A 9 2.89 5.23 5.80
N GLU A 10 2.83 5.98 6.90
CA GLU A 10 1.58 6.38 7.56
C GLU A 10 0.66 7.14 6.60
N GLN A 11 1.21 8.05 5.81
CA GLN A 11 0.46 8.81 4.81
C GLN A 11 -0.07 7.90 3.69
N ALA A 12 0.79 7.04 3.14
CA ALA A 12 0.40 6.14 2.06
C ALA A 12 -0.63 5.09 2.52
N ILE A 13 -0.44 4.46 3.68
CA ILE A 13 -1.39 3.48 4.21
C ILE A 13 -2.73 4.12 4.57
N GLY A 14 -2.74 5.37 5.06
CA GLY A 14 -3.97 6.08 5.37
C GLY A 14 -4.88 6.23 4.15
N GLU A 15 -4.33 6.60 2.99
CA GLU A 15 -5.11 6.68 1.75
C GLU A 15 -5.51 5.28 1.25
N VAL A 16 -4.57 4.34 1.21
CA VAL A 16 -4.82 2.98 0.70
C VAL A 16 -5.89 2.26 1.52
N ALA A 17 -5.85 2.36 2.85
CA ALA A 17 -6.85 1.76 3.73
C ALA A 17 -8.24 2.37 3.52
N ALA A 18 -8.33 3.69 3.34
CA ALA A 18 -9.61 4.35 3.06
C ALA A 18 -10.22 3.90 1.71
N LEU A 19 -9.39 3.80 0.67
CA LEU A 19 -9.80 3.29 -0.63
C LEU A 19 -10.21 1.81 -0.55
N MET A 20 -9.48 1.01 0.23
CA MET A 20 -9.78 -0.40 0.44
C MET A 20 -11.12 -0.61 1.16
N SER A 21 -11.41 0.18 2.20
CA SER A 21 -12.72 0.16 2.88
C SER A 21 -13.85 0.44 1.90
N THR A 22 -13.68 1.44 1.03
CA THR A 22 -14.67 1.77 -0.01
C THR A 22 -14.83 0.63 -1.02
N ALA A 23 -13.74 -0.01 -1.43
CA ALA A 23 -13.77 -1.16 -2.33
C ALA A 23 -14.52 -2.35 -1.73
N PHE A 24 -14.30 -2.67 -0.45
CA PHE A 24 -15.03 -3.72 0.26
C PHE A 24 -16.52 -3.41 0.42
N GLU A 25 -16.87 -2.18 0.75
CA GLU A 25 -18.26 -1.74 0.82
C GLU A 25 -18.96 -1.93 -0.53
N GLN A 26 -18.32 -1.53 -1.63
CA GLN A 26 -18.88 -1.69 -2.98
C GLN A 26 -18.97 -3.17 -3.39
N ALA A 27 -17.96 -3.98 -3.11
CA ALA A 27 -17.97 -5.42 -3.41
C ALA A 27 -19.08 -6.15 -2.65
N SER A 28 -19.38 -5.76 -1.41
CA SER A 28 -20.48 -6.34 -0.62
C SER A 28 -21.87 -6.06 -1.21
N VAL A 29 -22.00 -4.99 -2.00
CA VAL A 29 -23.26 -4.57 -2.65
C VAL A 29 -23.48 -5.23 -4.01
N ILE A 30 -22.41 -5.69 -4.68
CA ILE A 30 -22.42 -6.09 -6.11
C ILE A 30 -22.56 -7.63 -6.34
N ASP A 31 -22.82 -8.42 -5.30
CA ASP A 31 -22.90 -9.90 -5.33
C ASP A 31 -21.50 -10.57 -5.37
N SER A 32 -21.37 -11.65 -4.59
CA SER A 32 -20.16 -12.12 -3.91
C SER A 32 -19.08 -12.79 -4.78
N ALA A 33 -18.97 -12.42 -6.05
CA ALA A 33 -18.09 -13.04 -7.02
C ALA A 33 -16.73 -12.35 -7.18
N HIS A 34 -16.32 -11.48 -6.25
CA HIS A 34 -15.04 -10.75 -6.36
C HIS A 34 -14.05 -11.18 -5.27
N ASP A 35 -12.91 -11.67 -5.74
CA ASP A 35 -11.72 -12.24 -5.06
C ASP A 35 -11.04 -11.33 -3.99
N LEU A 36 -11.70 -10.27 -3.54
CA LEU A 36 -11.17 -9.35 -2.53
C LEU A 36 -11.16 -9.93 -1.10
N ASP A 37 -11.74 -11.10 -0.87
CA ASP A 37 -11.88 -11.71 0.48
C ASP A 37 -10.62 -12.47 0.94
N SER A 38 -9.43 -11.94 0.67
CA SER A 38 -8.20 -12.40 1.34
C SER A 38 -7.96 -11.57 2.61
N ASP A 39 -7.61 -12.25 3.71
CA ASP A 39 -7.30 -11.62 5.00
C ASP A 39 -6.24 -10.51 4.88
N GLY A 40 -5.30 -10.70 3.94
CA GLY A 40 -4.26 -9.73 3.61
C GLY A 40 -4.75 -8.42 2.96
N LEU A 41 -5.96 -8.37 2.39
CA LEU A 41 -6.52 -7.11 1.87
C LEU A 41 -7.40 -6.44 2.92
N ARG A 42 -8.21 -7.22 3.65
CA ARG A 42 -9.11 -6.70 4.69
C ARG A 42 -8.35 -6.08 5.86
N ASN A 43 -7.27 -6.72 6.29
CA ASN A 43 -6.44 -6.29 7.43
C ASN A 43 -5.06 -5.78 6.98
N GLY A 44 -4.93 -5.35 5.72
CA GLY A 44 -3.65 -4.99 5.12
C GLY A 44 -2.93 -3.83 5.82
N ASP A 45 -3.68 -2.90 6.42
CA ASP A 45 -3.12 -1.81 7.24
C ASP A 45 -2.44 -2.32 8.52
N THR A 46 -3.04 -3.32 9.16
CA THR A 46 -2.48 -4.00 10.33
C THR A 46 -1.20 -4.72 9.95
N PHE A 47 -1.19 -5.46 8.83
CA PHE A 47 0.03 -6.14 8.36
C PHE A 47 1.16 -5.16 8.01
N VAL A 48 0.87 -4.05 7.31
CA VAL A 48 1.87 -3.00 7.04
C VAL A 48 2.44 -2.43 8.34
N GLY A 49 1.58 -2.16 9.33
CA GLY A 49 2.00 -1.69 10.65
C GLY A 49 2.90 -2.68 11.39
N GLU A 50 2.56 -3.97 11.37
CA GLU A 50 3.35 -5.04 12.00
C GLU A 50 4.73 -5.19 11.35
N PHE A 51 4.80 -5.18 10.02
CA PHE A 51 6.08 -5.22 9.30
C PHE A 51 6.97 -4.02 9.67
N LEU A 52 6.41 -2.81 9.77
CA LEU A 52 7.16 -1.63 10.20
C LEU A 52 7.64 -1.77 11.65
N ALA A 53 6.81 -2.29 12.55
CA ALA A 53 7.18 -2.53 13.95
C ALA A 53 8.33 -3.56 14.09
N HIS A 54 8.45 -4.49 13.14
CA HIS A 54 9.51 -5.50 13.10
C HIS A 54 10.74 -5.08 12.26
N SER A 55 10.83 -3.81 11.84
CA SER A 55 11.92 -3.31 10.97
C SER A 55 11.97 -3.97 9.58
N GLU A 56 10.83 -4.47 9.10
CA GLU A 56 10.66 -5.14 7.81
C GLU A 56 10.06 -4.18 6.77
N ALA A 57 10.63 -2.98 6.63
CA ALA A 57 10.08 -1.92 5.78
C ALA A 57 9.96 -2.30 4.29
N GLY A 58 10.79 -3.23 3.79
CA GLY A 58 10.65 -3.80 2.44
C GLY A 58 9.36 -4.60 2.28
N LEU A 59 9.06 -5.49 3.25
CA LEU A 59 7.82 -6.28 3.25
C LEU A 59 6.59 -5.38 3.42
N ALA A 60 6.69 -4.35 4.26
CA ALA A 60 5.66 -3.32 4.39
C ALA A 60 5.36 -2.65 3.04
N PHE A 61 6.39 -2.30 2.27
CA PHE A 61 6.24 -1.69 0.96
C PHE A 61 5.64 -2.65 -0.08
N ASP A 62 6.09 -3.90 -0.09
CA ASP A 62 5.56 -4.93 -1.00
C ASP A 62 4.08 -5.20 -0.73
N HIS A 63 3.70 -5.29 0.55
CA HIS A 63 2.30 -5.51 0.93
C HIS A 63 1.42 -4.32 0.56
N LEU A 64 1.90 -3.09 0.74
CA LEU A 64 1.20 -1.88 0.31
C LEU A 64 0.98 -1.86 -1.21
N ARG A 65 1.98 -2.25 -1.99
CA ARG A 65 1.87 -2.37 -3.46
C ARG A 65 0.91 -3.48 -3.87
N TYR A 66 0.92 -4.61 -3.16
CA TYR A 66 -0.02 -5.70 -3.36
C TYR A 66 -1.46 -5.22 -3.17
N MET A 67 -1.77 -4.51 -2.07
CA MET A 67 -3.12 -3.97 -1.84
C MET A 67 -3.60 -3.05 -2.98
N ILE A 68 -2.72 -2.18 -3.48
CA ILE A 68 -3.05 -1.26 -4.58
C ILE A 68 -3.31 -2.02 -5.88
N ALA A 69 -2.45 -2.98 -6.21
CA ALA A 69 -2.53 -3.72 -7.47
C ALA A 69 -3.72 -4.69 -7.49
N GLU A 70 -3.90 -5.46 -6.42
CA GLU A 70 -4.91 -6.52 -6.35
C GLU A 70 -6.34 -5.96 -6.36
N ALA A 71 -6.57 -4.88 -5.62
CA ALA A 71 -7.87 -4.20 -5.62
C ALA A 71 -8.02 -3.13 -6.71
N ASN A 72 -7.03 -3.01 -7.61
CA ASN A 72 -7.00 -2.02 -8.69
C ASN A 72 -7.33 -0.59 -8.21
N LEU A 73 -6.70 -0.19 -7.09
CA LEU A 73 -7.00 1.09 -6.44
C LEU A 73 -6.50 2.27 -7.26
N SER A 74 -7.37 3.26 -7.45
CA SER A 74 -7.00 4.55 -8.06
C SER A 74 -6.43 5.50 -7.00
N ILE A 75 -5.14 5.36 -6.71
CA ILE A 75 -4.41 6.23 -5.77
C ILE A 75 -4.12 7.61 -6.37
N SER A 76 -4.06 8.61 -5.49
CA SER A 76 -3.74 10.00 -5.76
C SER A 76 -2.29 10.21 -6.21
N ASP A 77 -2.02 11.35 -6.84
CA ASP A 77 -0.64 11.75 -7.20
C ASP A 77 0.25 11.95 -5.97
N GLU A 78 -0.34 12.36 -4.84
CA GLU A 78 0.35 12.53 -3.56
C GLU A 78 0.79 11.18 -3.00
N CYS A 79 -0.10 10.19 -2.99
CA CYS A 79 0.23 8.82 -2.60
C CYS A 79 1.28 8.20 -3.52
N ARG A 80 1.19 8.40 -4.84
CA ARG A 80 2.25 7.99 -5.78
C ARG A 80 3.60 8.63 -5.45
N SER A 81 3.60 9.89 -5.02
CA SER A 81 4.81 10.62 -4.62
C SER A 81 5.42 10.03 -3.33
N TRP A 82 4.59 9.70 -2.33
CA TRP A 82 5.05 9.03 -1.11
C TRP A 82 5.63 7.65 -1.41
N LEU A 83 4.95 6.83 -2.21
CA LEU A 83 5.44 5.51 -2.63
C LEU A 83 6.78 5.59 -3.37
N ARG A 84 6.96 6.58 -4.25
CA ARG A 84 8.24 6.83 -4.91
C ARG A 84 9.33 7.17 -3.90
N SER A 85 9.01 8.03 -2.92
CA SER A 85 9.96 8.45 -1.89
C SER A 85 10.35 7.26 -1.00
N ILE A 86 9.40 6.42 -0.58
CA ILE A 86 9.66 5.17 0.12
C ILE A 86 10.58 4.25 -0.70
N SER A 87 10.28 4.06 -1.99
CA SER A 87 11.09 3.22 -2.87
C SER A 87 12.53 3.70 -3.01
N LEU A 88 12.76 5.02 -2.99
CA LEU A 88 14.10 5.61 -3.04
C LEU A 88 14.85 5.40 -1.72
N GLU A 89 14.19 5.66 -0.59
CA GLU A 89 14.76 5.46 0.75
C GLU A 89 15.10 3.99 1.04
N LEU A 90 14.33 3.05 0.49
CA LEU A 90 14.60 1.61 0.59
C LEU A 90 15.67 1.11 -0.40
N GLY A 91 16.17 1.95 -1.31
CA GLY A 91 17.12 1.56 -2.35
C GLY A 91 16.53 0.63 -3.43
N LEU A 92 15.20 0.48 -3.49
CA LEU A 92 14.49 -0.36 -4.46
C LEU A 92 14.39 0.31 -5.83
N ALA A 93 14.47 1.65 -5.87
CA ALA A 93 14.62 2.41 -7.11
C ALA A 93 16.11 2.46 -7.50
N SER A 94 16.66 1.30 -7.87
CA SER A 94 17.99 1.20 -8.49
C SER A 94 17.81 0.91 -9.98
N ASP A 95 18.00 1.94 -10.81
CA ASP A 95 18.44 1.95 -12.22
C ASP A 95 18.28 0.65 -13.06
N ASP A 96 17.05 0.16 -13.29
CA ASP A 96 16.77 -0.84 -14.34
C ASP A 96 15.88 -0.24 -15.43
N ALA A 97 16.42 0.81 -16.05
CA ALA A 97 16.02 1.31 -17.35
C ALA A 97 17.07 0.94 -18.41
N THR A 98 17.59 -0.30 -18.40
CA THR A 98 18.36 -0.86 -19.54
C THR A 98 18.35 -2.39 -19.52
N ALA A 99 17.38 -3.00 -20.22
CA ALA A 99 17.55 -4.26 -20.94
C ALA A 99 16.52 -4.34 -22.08
#